data_AF-A0A9D8LZR3-F1
#
_entry.id   AF-A0A9D8LZR3-F1
#
_cell.length_a   1.000
_cell.length_b   1.000
_cell.length_c   1.000
_cell.angle_alpha   90.00
_cell.angle_beta   90.00
_cell.angle_gamma   90.00
#
_symmetry.space_group_name_H-M   'P 1'
#
loop_
_entity.id
_entity.type
_entity.pdbx_description
1 polymer ?
#
loop_
_entity_poly.entity_id
_entity_poly.type
_entity_poly.pdbx_seq_one_letter_code
_entity_poly.pdbx_strand_id
1 'polypeptide(L)'
;MPTIAANHGRPGAAGIPSTGWERSPASWEDEMSEKLLSQLAHVEILSPRPQDSVDFFTRVLGLQESGRDARSVYLRGWSEFFHHSLQVTEGDHPGYGHIGWRAAGPEQLQTAVARLEASGQGEGWFEPSVGHGPAY
;
A
#
# COMPACT_ATOMS: atom_id res chain seq x y z
N MET A 1 -6.54 76.53 -24.60
CA MET A 1 -7.21 76.55 -25.92
C MET A 1 -6.15 76.76 -26.99
N PRO A 2 -6.04 75.96 -28.06
CA PRO A 2 -6.26 74.51 -28.21
C PRO A 2 -4.95 73.78 -28.63
N THR A 3 -4.81 72.49 -28.33
CA THR A 3 -3.84 71.62 -29.04
C THR A 3 -4.50 70.29 -29.37
N ILE A 4 -4.58 70.03 -30.68
CA ILE A 4 -5.00 68.77 -31.30
C ILE A 4 -3.94 67.70 -31.00
N ALA A 5 -4.36 66.54 -30.50
CA ALA A 5 -3.52 65.35 -30.44
C ALA A 5 -4.12 64.24 -31.31
N ALA A 6 -3.26 63.67 -32.15
CA ALA A 6 -3.58 62.81 -33.28
C ALA A 6 -4.11 61.42 -32.87
N ASN A 7 -5.17 61.00 -33.56
CA ASN A 7 -5.63 59.62 -33.62
C ASN A 7 -4.75 58.84 -34.60
N HIS A 8 -3.93 57.89 -34.12
CA HIS A 8 -3.38 56.81 -34.94
C HIS A 8 -3.78 55.47 -34.30
N GLY A 9 -4.92 54.95 -34.74
CA GLY A 9 -5.38 53.60 -34.43
C GLY A 9 -4.37 52.57 -34.92
N ARG A 10 -3.98 51.66 -34.03
CA ARG A 10 -3.17 50.49 -34.38
C ARG A 10 -4.02 49.56 -35.26
N PRO A 11 -3.49 49.09 -36.41
CA PRO A 11 -4.19 48.14 -37.26
C PRO A 11 -4.35 46.78 -36.57
N GLY A 12 -5.47 46.11 -36.85
CA GLY A 12 -5.88 44.86 -36.23
C GLY A 12 -4.86 43.73 -36.42
N ALA A 13 -4.52 43.07 -35.31
CA ALA A 13 -3.97 41.73 -35.34
C ALA A 13 -5.16 40.75 -35.28
N ALA A 14 -5.34 40.01 -36.36
CA ALA A 14 -6.27 38.89 -36.45
C ALA A 14 -6.05 37.93 -35.27
N GLY A 15 -7.16 37.45 -34.71
CA GLY A 15 -7.18 36.61 -33.52
C GLY A 15 -6.28 35.39 -33.64
N ILE A 16 -5.49 35.18 -32.59
CA ILE A 16 -4.83 33.90 -32.35
C ILE A 16 -5.96 32.89 -32.10
N PRO A 17 -6.08 31.79 -32.86
CA PRO A 17 -7.05 30.75 -32.52
C PRO A 17 -6.69 30.24 -31.13
N SER A 18 -7.62 30.37 -30.18
CA SER A 18 -7.49 29.81 -28.85
C SER A 18 -7.40 28.29 -28.98
N THR A 19 -6.17 27.79 -28.99
CA THR A 19 -5.85 26.38 -28.83
C THR A 19 -6.54 25.88 -27.57
N GLY A 20 -7.24 24.75 -27.66
CA GLY A 20 -8.00 24.14 -26.57
C GLY A 20 -7.11 23.58 -25.46
N TRP A 21 -6.57 24.46 -24.62
CA TRP A 21 -5.84 24.12 -23.40
C TRP A 21 -6.69 24.27 -22.13
N GLU A 22 -7.98 24.63 -22.25
CA GLU A 22 -8.95 24.60 -21.15
C GLU A 22 -9.35 23.15 -20.84
N ARG A 23 -8.46 22.39 -20.20
CA ARG A 23 -8.90 21.24 -19.39
C ARG A 23 -9.46 21.76 -18.07
N SER A 24 -10.64 21.23 -17.73
CA SER A 24 -11.40 21.49 -16.51
C SER A 24 -10.56 21.30 -15.23
N PRO A 25 -10.86 21.98 -14.10
CA PRO A 25 -10.17 21.81 -12.82
C PRO A 25 -10.47 20.48 -12.12
N ALA A 26 -10.91 19.44 -12.83
CA ALA A 26 -10.74 18.07 -12.37
C ALA A 26 -9.24 17.75 -12.53
N SER A 27 -8.47 18.41 -11.66
CA SER A 27 -7.04 18.44 -11.58
C SER A 27 -6.56 17.07 -11.17
N TRP A 28 -5.34 16.76 -11.62
CA TRP A 28 -4.43 15.67 -11.29
C TRP A 28 -4.44 15.10 -9.86
N GLU A 29 -5.15 15.75 -8.94
CA GLU A 29 -5.45 15.36 -7.57
C GLU A 29 -6.47 14.21 -7.50
N ASP A 30 -7.49 14.19 -8.36
CA ASP A 30 -8.40 13.03 -8.49
C ASP A 30 -7.73 11.84 -9.21
N GLU A 31 -6.72 12.13 -10.03
CA GLU A 31 -5.90 11.13 -10.73
C GLU A 31 -4.73 10.62 -9.86
N MET A 32 -4.47 11.24 -8.70
CA MET A 32 -3.58 10.68 -7.70
C MET A 32 -4.22 9.43 -7.11
N SER A 33 -3.87 8.27 -7.68
CA SER A 33 -4.28 6.94 -7.21
C SER A 33 -4.38 6.90 -5.69
N GLU A 34 -5.59 6.73 -5.18
CA GLU A 34 -5.83 6.58 -3.76
C GLU A 34 -4.97 5.43 -3.22
N LYS A 35 -3.99 5.76 -2.37
CA LYS A 35 -3.04 4.78 -1.85
C LYS A 35 -3.66 4.06 -0.65
N LEU A 36 -4.40 2.99 -0.92
CA LEU A 36 -4.99 2.17 0.15
C LEU A 36 -3.95 1.34 0.91
N LEU A 37 -2.97 0.79 0.19
CA LEU A 37 -1.94 -0.09 0.73
C LEU A 37 -0.59 0.61 0.78
N SER A 38 0.16 0.41 1.86
CA SER A 38 1.52 0.92 2.02
C SER A 38 2.59 -0.03 1.49
N GLN A 39 2.51 -1.31 1.85
CA GLN A 39 3.52 -2.33 1.57
C GLN A 39 2.96 -3.74 1.83
N LEU A 40 3.63 -4.73 1.23
CA LEU A 40 3.59 -6.11 1.72
C LEU A 40 4.29 -6.13 3.09
N ALA A 41 3.54 -6.45 4.14
CA ALA A 41 4.05 -6.40 5.51
C ALA A 41 4.75 -7.71 5.87
N HIS A 42 4.08 -8.84 5.66
CA HIS A 42 4.62 -10.16 5.96
C HIS A 42 3.95 -11.25 5.13
N VAL A 43 4.60 -12.41 5.11
CA VAL A 43 4.06 -13.65 4.55
C VAL A 43 4.17 -14.75 5.60
N GLU A 44 3.10 -15.51 5.78
CA GLU A 44 3.14 -16.77 6.52
C GLU A 44 3.36 -17.93 5.54
N ILE A 45 4.29 -18.81 5.91
CA ILE A 45 4.48 -20.09 5.25
C ILE A 45 4.17 -21.24 6.21
N LEU A 46 3.55 -22.28 5.68
CA LEU A 46 3.30 -23.53 6.36
C LEU A 46 4.43 -24.51 6.06
N SER A 47 4.91 -25.22 7.08
CA SER A 47 5.99 -26.19 6.93
C SER A 47 5.75 -27.45 7.75
N PRO A 48 5.91 -28.65 7.16
CA PRO A 48 5.91 -29.93 7.91
C PRO A 48 7.21 -30.13 8.68
N ARG A 49 8.19 -29.25 8.49
CA ARG A 49 9.50 -29.25 9.11
C ARG A 49 9.86 -27.83 9.56
N PRO A 50 9.09 -27.25 10.52
CA PRO A 50 9.19 -25.83 10.85
C PRO A 50 10.58 -25.48 11.39
N GLN A 51 11.19 -26.33 12.22
CA GLN A 51 12.51 -26.06 12.77
C GLN A 51 13.60 -26.01 11.68
N ASP A 52 13.60 -26.93 10.72
CA ASP A 52 14.58 -26.87 9.62
C ASP A 52 14.38 -25.63 8.74
N SER A 53 13.13 -25.21 8.58
CA SER A 53 12.79 -24.00 7.83
C SER A 53 13.35 -22.77 8.57
N VAL A 54 13.11 -22.67 9.87
CA VAL A 54 13.65 -21.60 10.72
C VAL A 54 15.18 -21.61 10.71
N ASP A 55 15.82 -22.78 10.82
CA ASP A 55 17.27 -22.93 10.75
C ASP A 55 17.81 -22.44 9.39
N PHE A 56 17.13 -22.74 8.29
CA PHE A 56 17.48 -22.20 6.98
C PHE A 56 17.40 -20.67 6.94
N PHE A 57 16.26 -20.10 7.35
CA PHE A 57 16.06 -18.65 7.31
C PHE A 57 17.03 -17.89 8.23
N THR A 58 17.37 -18.45 9.38
CA THR A 58 18.27 -17.80 10.34
C THR A 58 19.74 -18.01 10.01
N ARG A 59 20.15 -19.23 9.66
CA ARG A 59 21.58 -19.58 9.48
C ARG A 59 22.09 -19.35 8.06
N VAL A 60 21.22 -19.48 7.06
CA VAL A 60 21.59 -19.30 5.65
C VAL A 60 21.23 -17.89 5.18
N LEU A 61 19.99 -17.44 5.44
CA LEU A 61 19.53 -16.12 4.99
C LEU A 61 19.79 -15.00 6.01
N GLY A 62 20.17 -15.34 7.24
CA GLY A 62 20.54 -14.34 8.25
C GLY A 62 19.35 -13.58 8.84
N LEU A 63 18.12 -14.10 8.71
CA LEU A 63 16.97 -13.50 9.40
C LEU A 63 17.10 -13.68 10.91
N GLN A 64 16.50 -12.75 11.65
CA GLN A 64 16.52 -12.74 13.10
C GLN A 64 15.13 -13.10 13.62
N GLU A 65 15.09 -13.93 14.65
CA GLU A 65 13.85 -14.22 15.36
C GLU A 65 13.38 -12.99 16.14
N SER A 66 12.12 -12.63 15.95
CA SER A 66 11.47 -11.52 16.65
C SER A 66 10.39 -11.97 17.63
N GLY A 67 9.95 -13.23 17.54
CA GLY A 67 9.06 -13.83 18.51
C GLY A 67 8.68 -15.26 18.16
N ARG A 68 7.96 -15.89 19.08
CA ARG A 68 7.32 -17.20 18.91
C ARG A 68 5.95 -17.17 19.56
N ASP A 69 4.99 -17.84 18.95
CA ASP A 69 3.67 -18.05 19.52
C ASP A 69 3.05 -19.34 18.99
N ALA A 70 2.47 -20.15 19.89
CA ALA A 70 1.91 -21.46 19.59
C ALA A 70 2.81 -22.32 18.67
N ARG A 71 2.44 -22.44 17.39
CA ARG A 71 3.12 -23.25 16.37
C ARG A 71 3.91 -22.40 15.37
N SER A 72 4.10 -21.12 15.66
CA SER A 72 4.63 -20.11 14.74
C SER A 72 5.91 -19.48 15.27
N VAL A 73 6.85 -19.24 14.37
CA VAL A 73 8.10 -18.48 14.60
C VAL A 73 8.11 -17.27 13.68
N TYR A 74 8.36 -16.10 14.26
CA TYR A 74 8.34 -14.83 13.55
C TYR A 74 9.77 -14.36 13.32
N LEU A 75 10.06 -13.99 12.06
CA LEU A 75 11.39 -13.68 11.57
C LEU A 75 11.40 -12.32 10.86
N ARG A 76 12.50 -11.57 11.02
CA ARG A 76 12.70 -10.24 10.44
C ARG A 76 14.10 -10.07 9.88
N GLY A 77 14.23 -9.19 8.88
CA GLY A 77 15.52 -8.70 8.42
C GLY A 77 16.17 -7.76 9.43
N TRP A 78 17.49 -7.57 9.32
CA TRP A 78 18.26 -6.72 10.23
C TRP A 78 17.77 -5.27 10.29
N SER A 79 17.39 -4.67 9.16
CA SER A 79 16.90 -3.29 9.07
C SER A 79 15.37 -3.18 9.08
N GLU A 80 14.66 -4.24 9.43
CA GLU A 80 13.20 -4.22 9.56
C GLU A 80 12.80 -3.38 10.79
N PHE A 81 11.78 -2.54 10.67
CA PHE A 81 11.24 -1.79 11.83
C PHE A 81 10.05 -2.49 12.48
N PHE A 82 9.32 -3.29 11.71
CA PHE A 82 8.12 -3.99 12.17
C PHE A 82 8.45 -5.29 12.88
N HIS A 83 7.41 -5.92 13.46
CA HIS A 83 7.57 -7.13 14.24
C HIS A 83 8.23 -8.25 13.43
N HIS A 84 7.76 -8.50 12.21
CA HIS A 84 8.27 -9.54 11.34
C HIS A 84 7.90 -9.25 9.87
N SER A 85 8.60 -9.90 8.95
CA SER A 85 8.24 -9.99 7.53
C SER A 85 8.05 -11.43 7.05
N LEU A 86 8.47 -12.41 7.86
CA LEU A 86 8.23 -13.82 7.61
C LEU A 86 7.70 -14.50 8.88
N GLN A 87 6.63 -15.28 8.74
CA GLN A 87 6.12 -16.17 9.76
C GLN A 87 6.27 -17.62 9.25
N VAL A 88 6.86 -18.49 10.06
CA VAL A 88 6.96 -19.92 9.78
C VAL A 88 6.07 -20.66 10.76
N THR A 89 5.06 -21.36 10.23
CA THR A 89 4.07 -22.06 11.03
C THR A 89 4.05 -23.55 10.71
N GLU A 90 3.95 -24.37 11.74
CA GLU A 90 3.82 -25.82 11.57
C GLU A 90 2.53 -26.18 10.80
N GLY A 91 2.66 -26.98 9.74
CA GLY A 91 1.54 -27.49 8.97
C GLY A 91 1.87 -28.81 8.26
N ASP A 92 0.85 -29.61 7.94
CA ASP A 92 1.05 -30.97 7.40
C ASP A 92 1.71 -31.00 6.02
N HIS A 93 1.59 -29.90 5.27
CA HIS A 93 2.12 -29.74 3.92
C HIS A 93 2.78 -28.36 3.75
N PRO A 94 3.81 -28.25 2.87
CA PRO A 94 4.38 -26.95 2.54
C PRO A 94 3.35 -26.09 1.80
N GLY A 95 3.24 -24.82 2.17
CA GLY A 95 2.26 -23.92 1.55
C GLY A 95 2.33 -22.50 2.08
N TYR A 96 1.42 -21.66 1.59
CA TYR A 96 1.19 -20.32 2.13
C TYR A 96 0.05 -20.37 3.15
N GLY A 97 0.23 -19.70 4.28
CA GLY A 97 -0.85 -19.46 5.24
C GLY A 97 -1.64 -18.24 4.80
N HIS A 98 -1.14 -17.05 5.14
CA HIS A 98 -1.65 -15.77 4.63
C HIS A 98 -0.55 -14.82 4.14
N ILE A 99 -0.98 -13.76 3.46
CA ILE A 99 -0.15 -12.66 2.99
C ILE A 99 -0.73 -11.37 3.60
N GLY A 100 0.04 -10.73 4.47
CA GLY A 100 -0.39 -9.51 5.16
C GLY A 100 -0.04 -8.26 4.36
N TRP A 101 -1.05 -7.52 3.92
CA TRP A 101 -0.89 -6.19 3.33
C TRP A 101 -1.19 -5.12 4.36
N ARG A 102 -0.25 -4.19 4.56
CA ARG A 102 -0.47 -3.08 5.49
C ARG A 102 -1.17 -1.93 4.79
N ALA A 103 -2.34 -1.54 5.29
CA ALA A 103 -3.02 -0.32 4.87
C ALA A 103 -2.15 0.93 5.09
N ALA A 104 -2.32 1.96 4.25
CA ALA A 104 -1.57 3.21 4.37
C ALA A 104 -1.90 4.00 5.65
N GLY A 105 -3.08 3.76 6.22
CA GLY A 105 -3.55 4.32 7.46
C GLY A 105 -4.86 3.66 7.92
N PRO A 106 -5.36 4.01 9.11
CA PRO A 106 -6.61 3.47 9.65
C PRO A 106 -7.81 3.74 8.74
N GLU A 107 -7.90 4.93 8.14
CA GLU A 107 -9.00 5.30 7.24
C GLU A 107 -8.93 4.51 5.92
N GLN A 108 -7.72 4.26 5.41
CA GLN A 108 -7.53 3.44 4.22
C GLN A 108 -7.85 1.97 4.47
N LEU A 109 -7.61 1.46 5.69
CA LEU A 109 -8.06 0.12 6.07
C LEU A 109 -9.59 0.03 5.97
N GLN A 110 -10.32 0.97 6.59
CA GLN A 110 -11.79 0.97 6.52
C GLN A 110 -12.30 1.12 5.09
N THR A 111 -11.62 1.92 4.26
CA THR A 111 -11.97 2.08 2.84
C THR A 111 -11.74 0.78 2.05
N ALA A 112 -10.64 0.07 2.31
CA ALA A 112 -10.37 -1.23 1.70
C ALA A 112 -11.41 -2.27 2.12
N VAL A 113 -11.77 -2.33 3.41
CA VAL A 113 -12.82 -3.19 3.96
C VAL A 113 -14.15 -2.95 3.25
N ALA A 114 -14.59 -1.69 3.16
CA ALA A 114 -15.85 -1.34 2.50
C ALA A 114 -15.88 -1.77 1.03
N ARG A 115 -14.74 -1.71 0.32
CA ARG A 115 -14.62 -2.18 -1.06
C ARG A 115 -14.70 -3.71 -1.18
N LEU A 116 -14.02 -4.44 -0.28
CA LEU A 116 -14.09 -5.90 -0.23
C LEU A 116 -15.52 -6.37 0.05
N GLU A 117 -16.19 -5.76 1.01
CA GLU A 117 -17.59 -6.03 1.34
C GLU A 117 -18.52 -5.75 0.16
N ALA A 118 -18.41 -4.58 -0.46
CA ALA A 118 -19.23 -4.23 -1.62
C ALA A 118 -18.99 -5.16 -2.82
N SER A 119 -17.79 -5.74 -2.94
CA SER A 119 -17.47 -6.72 -3.98
C SER A 119 -17.94 -8.15 -3.65
N GLY A 120 -18.38 -8.41 -2.41
CA GLY A 120 -18.74 -9.75 -1.94
C GLY A 120 -17.54 -10.69 -1.72
N GLN A 121 -16.32 -10.15 -1.63
CA GLN A 121 -15.07 -10.90 -1.43
C GLN A 121 -14.53 -10.76 0.00
N GLY A 122 -15.25 -10.08 0.90
CA GLY A 122 -14.86 -9.97 2.29
C GLY A 122 -15.03 -11.28 3.04
N GLU A 123 -14.02 -11.67 3.82
CA GLU A 123 -14.07 -12.86 4.69
C GLU A 123 -14.27 -12.50 6.17
N GLY A 124 -14.25 -11.21 6.51
CA GLY A 124 -14.52 -10.69 7.84
C GLY A 124 -13.26 -10.38 8.65
N TRP A 125 -13.44 -9.72 9.78
CA TRP A 125 -12.32 -9.33 10.65
C TRP A 125 -11.63 -10.55 11.28
N PHE A 126 -10.29 -10.54 11.26
CA PHE A 126 -9.46 -11.55 11.88
C PHE A 126 -9.22 -11.23 13.37
N GLU A 127 -9.08 -12.30 14.16
CA GLU A 127 -8.66 -12.19 15.56
C GLU A 127 -7.22 -11.64 15.63
N PRO A 128 -6.92 -10.70 16.55
CA PRO A 128 -5.57 -10.20 16.72
C PRO A 128 -4.55 -11.31 17.01
N SER A 129 -3.43 -11.25 16.31
CA SER A 129 -2.29 -12.16 16.51
C SER A 129 -1.01 -11.36 16.74
N VAL A 130 0.05 -12.05 17.19
CA VAL A 130 1.32 -11.40 17.56
C VAL A 130 1.89 -10.61 16.37
N GLY A 131 2.16 -9.33 16.62
CA GLY A 131 2.72 -8.43 15.60
C GLY A 131 1.72 -8.00 14.51
N HIS A 132 0.43 -8.29 14.69
CA HIS A 132 -0.64 -7.96 13.74
C HIS A 132 -1.56 -6.87 14.30
N GLY A 133 -1.79 -5.80 13.52
CA GLY A 133 -2.84 -4.83 13.80
C GLY A 133 -4.23 -5.33 13.37
N PRO A 134 -5.28 -4.50 13.49
CA PRO A 134 -6.61 -4.82 12.95
C PRO A 134 -6.53 -5.27 11.49
N ALA A 135 -7.21 -6.38 11.17
CA ALA A 135 -7.12 -7.05 9.88
C ALA A 135 -8.47 -7.63 9.46
N TYR A 136 -8.72 -7.62 8.16
CA TYR A 136 -9.99 -7.94 7.52
C TYR A 136 -9.76 -8.84 6.31
#